data_AF-A0A1R1MJP8-F1
#
_entry.id   AF-A0A1R1MJP8-F1
#
_cell.length_a   1.000
_cell.length_b   1.000
_cell.length_c   1.000
_cell.angle_alpha   90.00
_cell.angle_beta   90.00
_cell.angle_gamma   90.00
#
_symmetry.space_group_name_H-M   'P 1'
#
loop_
_entity.id
_entity.type
_entity.pdbx_description
1 polymer ?
#
loop_
_entity_poly.entity_id
_entity_poly.type
_entity_poly.pdbx_seq_one_letter_code
_entity_poly.pdbx_strand_id
1 'polypeptide(L)'
;MDIVKILETLRDNSHKLKLLWWTFLAFTVILNIFIKPHHPHFEWEKIPGAWGIFGFVCSVFLILFMKKVVYPLISRPEGYYEC
;
A
#
# COMPACT_ATOMS: atom_id res chain seq x y z
N MET A 1 20.55 -5.27 -23.84
CA MET A 1 19.78 -4.14 -23.29
C MET A 1 20.09 -4.12 -21.80
N ASP A 2 20.92 -3.18 -21.36
CA ASP A 2 21.50 -3.21 -20.01
C ASP A 2 20.42 -2.89 -18.98
N ILE A 3 20.06 -3.89 -18.16
CA ILE A 3 19.09 -3.76 -17.06
C ILE A 3 19.45 -2.59 -16.13
N VAL A 4 20.75 -2.32 -15.99
CA VAL A 4 21.30 -1.20 -15.22
C VAL A 4 20.84 0.15 -15.76
N LYS A 5 20.88 0.37 -17.09
CA LYS A 5 20.45 1.64 -17.70
C LYS A 5 18.95 1.88 -17.53
N ILE A 6 18.15 0.81 -17.54
CA ILE A 6 16.71 0.88 -17.29
C ILE A 6 16.43 1.29 -15.85
N LEU A 7 17.13 0.69 -14.89
CA LEU A 7 17.03 1.05 -13.47
C LEU A 7 17.44 2.50 -13.20
N GLU A 8 18.53 2.97 -13.82
CA GLU A 8 18.98 4.36 -13.71
C GLU A 8 17.94 5.33 -14.26
N THR A 9 17.39 5.03 -15.44
CA THR A 9 16.33 5.85 -16.07
C THR A 9 15.06 5.92 -15.22
N LEU A 10 14.65 4.79 -14.62
CA LEU A 10 13.49 4.71 -13.73
C LEU A 10 13.74 5.47 -12.41
N ARG A 11 14.96 5.41 -11.87
CA ARG A 11 15.35 6.14 -10.66
C ARG A 11 15.36 7.65 -10.87
N ASP A 12 15.94 8.12 -11.96
CA ASP A 12 15.98 9.54 -12.30
C ASP A 12 14.58 10.11 -12.58
N ASN A 13 13.70 9.30 -13.17
CA ASN A 13 12.30 9.68 -13.42
C ASN A 13 11.34 9.22 -12.30
N SER A 14 11.83 8.99 -11.08
CA SER A 14 11.00 8.50 -9.98
C SER A 14 9.76 9.36 -9.71
N HIS A 15 9.83 10.67 -9.94
CA HIS A 15 8.67 11.56 -9.84
C HIS A 15 7.56 11.22 -10.85
N LYS A 16 7.93 10.97 -12.11
CA LYS A 16 6.96 10.57 -13.15
C LYS A 16 6.38 9.19 -12.87
N LEU A 17 7.19 8.27 -12.37
CA LEU A 17 6.73 6.94 -11.99
C LEU A 17 5.74 7.00 -10.82
N LYS A 18 6.03 7.81 -9.80
CA LYS A 18 5.09 8.08 -8.70
C LYS A 18 3.81 8.69 -9.23
N LEU A 19 3.88 9.68 -10.10
CA LEU A 19 2.69 10.31 -10.69
C LEU A 19 1.86 9.31 -11.50
N LEU A 20 2.50 8.46 -12.32
CA LEU A 20 1.86 7.38 -13.07
C LEU A 20 1.15 6.40 -12.13
N TRP A 21 1.81 6.04 -11.02
CA TRP A 21 1.22 5.15 -10.04
C TRP A 21 0.02 5.77 -9.33
N TRP A 22 0.13 7.03 -8.92
CA TRP A 22 -0.98 7.78 -8.31
C TRP A 22 -2.16 7.94 -9.26
N THR A 23 -1.91 8.23 -10.54
CA THR A 23 -2.96 8.31 -11.55
C THR A 23 -3.63 6.97 -11.80
N PHE A 24 -2.86 5.87 -11.84
CA PHE A 24 -3.41 4.52 -11.94
C PHE A 24 -4.30 4.14 -10.75
N LEU A 25 -3.86 4.44 -9.52
CA LEU A 25 -4.65 4.21 -8.32
C LEU A 25 -5.94 5.04 -8.32
N ALA A 26 -5.86 6.34 -8.66
CA ALA A 26 -7.02 7.21 -8.76
C ALA A 26 -8.02 6.72 -9.83
N PHE A 27 -7.51 6.29 -10.98
CA PHE A 27 -8.33 5.70 -12.04
C PHE A 27 -9.07 4.45 -11.56
N THR A 28 -8.40 3.57 -10.82
CA THR A 28 -9.01 2.35 -10.27
C THR A 28 -10.14 2.66 -9.29
N VAL A 29 -9.99 3.70 -8.47
CA VAL A 29 -11.06 4.18 -7.58
C VAL A 29 -12.24 4.74 -8.36
N ILE A 30 -11.98 5.51 -9.42
CA ILE A 30 -13.02 6.07 -10.29
C ILE A 30 -13.81 4.95 -10.98
N LEU A 31 -13.15 3.93 -11.53
CA LEU A 31 -13.80 2.76 -12.11
C LEU A 31 -14.74 2.04 -11.13
N ASN A 32 -14.38 2.00 -9.85
CA ASN A 32 -15.20 1.37 -8.81
C ASN A 32 -16.56 2.06 -8.62
N ILE A 33 -16.68 3.35 -8.99
CA ILE A 33 -17.95 4.10 -8.95
C ILE A 33 -18.88 3.66 -10.09
N PHE A 34 -18.32 3.34 -11.26
CA PHE A 34 -19.08 2.97 -12.45
C PHE A 34 -19.45 1.48 -12.47
N ILE A 35 -18.57 0.61 -11.99
CA ILE A 35 -18.77 -0.84 -11.97
C ILE A 35 -19.27 -1.25 -10.58
N LYS A 36 -20.59 -1.25 -10.40
CA LYS A 36 -21.20 -1.67 -9.13
C LYS A 36 -21.31 -3.21 -9.06
N PRO A 37 -21.08 -3.84 -7.90
CA PRO A 37 -21.36 -5.25 -7.73
C PRO A 37 -22.85 -5.53 -7.97
N HIS A 38 -23.16 -6.52 -8.81
CA HIS A 38 -24.56 -6.85 -9.15
C HIS A 38 -25.33 -7.51 -8.00
N HIS A 39 -24.61 -8.01 -6.97
CA HIS A 39 -25.17 -8.62 -5.76
C HIS A 39 -24.41 -8.15 -4.51
N PRO A 40 -24.80 -7.02 -3.89
CA PRO A 40 -24.26 -6.64 -2.59
C PRO A 40 -24.87 -7.56 -1.51
N HIS A 41 -24.04 -8.37 -0.86
CA HIS A 41 -24.43 -9.20 0.28
C HIS A 41 -24.41 -8.41 1.60
N PHE A 42 -23.64 -7.32 1.64
CA PHE A 42 -23.55 -6.41 2.77
C PHE A 42 -23.81 -4.95 2.32
N GLU A 43 -24.46 -4.15 3.17
CA GLU A 43 -24.75 -2.73 2.89
C GLU A 43 -23.48 -1.92 2.60
N TRP A 44 -22.34 -2.33 3.17
CA TRP A 44 -21.04 -1.70 2.96
C TRP A 44 -20.47 -1.92 1.54
N GLU A 45 -20.89 -2.98 0.84
CA GLU A 45 -20.47 -3.28 -0.53
C GLU A 45 -21.14 -2.38 -1.57
N LYS A 46 -22.20 -1.65 -1.17
CA LYS A 46 -22.86 -0.65 -2.02
C LYS A 46 -22.04 0.63 -2.15
N ILE A 47 -21.10 0.88 -1.22
CA ILE A 47 -20.26 2.07 -1.23
C ILE A 47 -19.07 1.80 -2.17
N PRO A 48 -18.95 2.54 -3.29
CA PRO A 48 -17.82 2.36 -4.19
C PRO A 48 -16.52 2.71 -3.47
N GLY A 49 -15.52 1.85 -3.57
CA GLY A 49 -14.22 2.02 -2.91
C GLY A 49 -14.17 1.60 -1.44
N ALA A 50 -15.26 1.05 -0.88
CA ALA A 50 -15.32 0.55 0.50
C ALA A 50 -14.17 -0.41 0.87
N TRP A 51 -13.91 -1.38 0.00
CA TRP A 51 -12.82 -2.35 0.17
C TRP A 51 -11.43 -1.72 0.04
N GLY A 52 -11.28 -0.68 -0.77
CA GLY A 52 -10.03 0.06 -0.89
C GLY A 52 -9.70 0.83 0.40
N ILE A 53 -10.70 1.50 0.99
CA ILE A 53 -10.57 2.17 2.28
C ILE A 53 -10.26 1.15 3.38
N PHE A 54 -10.99 0.04 3.42
CA PHE A 54 -10.74 -1.04 4.38
C PHE A 54 -9.31 -1.55 4.29
N GLY A 55 -8.82 -1.90 3.09
CA GLY A 55 -7.46 -2.35 2.88
C GLY A 55 -6.40 -1.32 3.32
N PHE A 56 -6.63 -0.04 3.05
CA PHE A 56 -5.75 1.04 3.51
C PHE A 56 -5.72 1.15 5.04
N VAL A 57 -6.88 1.17 5.68
CA VAL A 57 -6.99 1.23 7.16
C VAL A 57 -6.33 0.03 7.81
N CYS A 58 -6.59 -1.18 7.32
CA CYS A 58 -5.94 -2.40 7.80
C CYS A 58 -4.42 -2.35 7.65
N SER A 59 -3.92 -1.84 6.53
CA SER A 59 -2.47 -1.72 6.28
C SER A 59 -1.81 -0.73 7.25
N VAL A 60 -2.41 0.44 7.45
CA VAL A 60 -1.91 1.44 8.42
C VAL A 60 -1.95 0.87 9.83
N PHE A 61 -3.06 0.22 10.21
CA PHE A 61 -3.19 -0.42 11.52
C PHE A 61 -2.12 -1.48 11.73
N LEU A 62 -1.86 -2.33 10.73
CA LEU A 62 -0.83 -3.37 10.79
C LEU A 62 0.57 -2.77 10.95
N ILE A 63 0.91 -1.70 10.23
CA ILE A 63 2.21 -1.01 10.39
C ILE A 63 2.35 -0.47 11.81
N LEU A 64 1.31 0.18 12.34
CA LEU A 64 1.33 0.72 13.70
C LEU A 64 1.43 -0.40 14.74
N PHE A 65 0.70 -1.49 14.55
CA PHE A 65 0.75 -2.67 15.40
C PHE A 65 2.14 -3.30 15.41
N MET A 66 2.73 -3.52 14.23
CA MET A 66 4.10 -4.03 14.10
C MET A 66 5.09 -3.13 14.82
N LYS A 67 5.01 -1.81 14.63
CA LYS A 67 5.92 -0.86 15.27
C LYS A 67 5.76 -0.76 16.78
N LYS A 68 4.53 -0.85 17.31
CA LYS A 68 4.26 -0.63 18.74
C LYS A 68 4.28 -1.90 19.58
N VAL A 69 3.89 -3.04 19.01
CA VAL A 69 3.74 -4.30 19.76
C VAL A 69 4.86 -5.26 19.39
N VAL A 70 5.05 -5.52 18.11
CA VAL A 70 5.99 -6.54 17.64
C VAL A 70 7.44 -6.08 17.77
N TYR A 71 7.74 -4.84 17.39
CA TYR A 71 9.09 -4.30 17.49
C TYR A 71 9.66 -4.38 18.91
N PRO A 72 9.01 -3.86 19.98
CA PRO A 72 9.57 -3.99 21.33
C PRO A 72 9.58 -5.44 21.84
N LEU A 73 8.68 -6.31 21.36
CA LEU A 73 8.67 -7.72 21.74
C LEU A 73 9.89 -8.48 21.17
N ILE A 74 10.31 -8.17 19.95
CA ILE A 74 11.39 -8.87 19.25
C ILE A 74 12.75 -8.14 19.42
N SER A 75 12.72 -6.83 19.66
CA SER A 75 13.94 -6.03 19.79
C SER A 75 14.78 -6.53 20.97
N ARG A 76 16.04 -6.84 20.68
CA ARG A 76 17.03 -7.24 21.67
C ARG A 76 17.81 -6.00 22.13
N PRO A 77 18.28 -5.99 23.38
CA PRO A 77 19.15 -4.91 23.85
C PRO A 77 20.38 -4.81 22.95
N GLU A 78 20.82 -3.58 22.69
CA GLU A 78 21.88 -3.27 21.73
C GLU A 78 23.24 -3.90 22.07
N GLY A 79 23.50 -4.25 23.33
CA GLY A 79 24.69 -5.00 23.76
C GLY A 79 24.55 -6.53 23.77
N TYR A 80 23.48 -7.11 23.22
CA TYR A 80 23.23 -8.57 23.32
C TYR A 80 24.30 -9.45 22.64
N TYR A 81 25.00 -8.92 21.64
CA TYR A 81 26.07 -9.64 20.91
C TYR A 81 27.47 -9.07 21.15
N GLU A 82 27.60 -8.11 22.06
CA GLU A 82 28.90 -7.58 22.48
C GLU A 82 29.43 -8.50 23.58
N CYS A 83 30.04 -9.61 23.13
CA CYS A 83 30.77 -10.57 23.97
C CYS A 83 32.21 -10.10 24.21
#